data_AF-A0AA38LIA5-F1
#
_entry.id   AF-A0AA38LIA5-F1
#
_cell.length_a   1.000
_cell.length_b   1.000
_cell.length_c   1.000
_cell.angle_alpha   90.00
_cell.angle_beta   90.00
_cell.angle_gamma   90.00
#
_symmetry.space_group_name_H-M   'P 1'
#
loop_
_entity.id
_entity.type
_entity.pdbx_description
1 polymer ?
#
loop_
_entity_poly.entity_id
_entity_poly.type
_entity_poly.pdbx_seq_one_letter_code
_entity_poly.pdbx_strand_id
1 'polypeptide(L)'
;MTPEKMAITMGKSRIMWDAIFILLLACLCTAYSRNVGGLEDVPNFQQDKEIQSLAKYAVKEYNKQHNVALTFSKVVKAQQQVVAGT
;
A
#
# COMPACT_ATOMS: atom_id res chain seq x y z
N MET A 1 27.56 50.93 -1.85
CA MET A 1 26.50 49.94 -1.58
C MET A 1 25.24 50.72 -1.24
N THR A 2 24.26 50.79 -2.15
CA THR A 2 23.05 51.61 -1.95
C THR A 2 22.03 50.88 -1.06
N PRO A 3 21.24 51.60 -0.23
CA PRO A 3 20.32 50.99 0.74
C PRO A 3 19.27 50.07 0.09
N GLU A 4 18.93 50.34 -1.16
CA GLU A 4 18.04 49.53 -1.98
C GLU A 4 18.56 48.10 -2.20
N LYS A 5 19.87 47.93 -2.45
CA LYS A 5 20.48 46.60 -2.65
C LYS A 5 20.57 45.78 -1.37
N MET A 6 20.63 46.45 -0.20
CA MET A 6 20.71 45.78 1.10
C MET A 6 19.34 45.23 1.54
N ALA A 7 18.25 45.96 1.27
CA ALA A 7 16.88 45.51 1.56
C ALA A 7 16.49 44.25 0.75
N ILE A 8 16.87 44.21 -0.53
CA ILE A 8 16.61 43.05 -1.41
C ILE A 8 17.41 41.82 -0.97
N THR A 9 18.66 42.01 -0.51
CA THR A 9 19.53 40.91 -0.07
C THR A 9 19.01 40.23 1.21
N MET A 10 18.49 41.01 2.16
CA MET A 10 17.92 40.46 3.40
C MET A 10 16.60 39.71 3.17
N GLY A 11 15.74 40.17 2.25
CA GLY A 11 14.51 39.46 1.88
C GLY A 11 14.78 38.12 1.19
N LYS A 12 15.79 38.07 0.31
CA LYS A 12 16.22 36.87 -0.42
C LYS A 12 16.70 35.75 0.54
N SER A 13 17.38 36.12 1.62
CA SER A 13 17.92 35.17 2.60
C SER A 13 16.85 34.53 3.49
N ARG A 14 15.76 35.24 3.79
CA ARG A 14 14.65 34.71 4.61
C ARG A 14 13.79 33.73 3.81
N ILE A 15 13.44 34.11 2.57
CA ILE A 15 12.70 33.24 1.63
C ILE A 15 13.46 31.94 1.36
N MET A 16 14.80 31.99 1.30
CA MET A 16 15.65 30.81 1.12
C MET A 16 15.55 29.84 2.32
N TRP A 17 15.53 30.35 3.55
CA TRP A 17 15.38 29.53 4.76
C TRP A 17 13.98 28.94 4.88
N ASP A 18 12.94 29.70 4.54
CA ASP A 18 11.56 29.20 4.52
C ASP A 18 11.40 28.07 3.48
N ALA A 19 12.01 28.22 2.30
CA ALA A 19 12.02 27.18 1.28
C ALA A 19 12.77 25.90 1.74
N ILE A 20 13.87 26.04 2.48
CA ILE A 20 14.62 24.92 3.05
C ILE A 20 13.78 24.21 4.13
N PHE A 21 13.09 24.95 4.98
CA PHE A 21 12.21 24.37 6.01
C PHE A 21 11.02 23.64 5.41
N ILE A 22 10.39 24.20 4.37
CA ILE A 22 9.28 23.56 3.65
C ILE A 22 9.77 22.31 2.91
N LEU A 23 10.96 22.34 2.33
CA LEU A 23 11.57 21.18 1.67
C LEU A 23 11.88 20.05 2.67
N LEU A 24 12.41 20.40 3.85
CA LEU A 24 12.67 19.44 4.93
C LEU A 24 11.36 18.85 5.49
N LEU A 25 10.33 19.67 5.68
CA LEU A 25 9.01 19.24 6.16
C LEU A 25 8.30 18.35 5.14
N ALA A 26 8.38 18.67 3.85
CA ALA A 26 7.84 17.84 2.77
C ALA A 26 8.54 16.47 2.69
N CYS A 27 9.85 16.42 2.95
CA CYS A 27 10.63 15.18 2.94
C CYS A 27 10.28 14.23 4.11
N LEU A 28 9.75 14.76 5.24
CA LEU A 28 9.24 13.95 6.34
C LEU A 28 7.89 13.26 5.99
N CYS A 29 7.08 13.85 5.12
CA CYS A 29 5.77 13.30 4.76
C CYS A 29 5.87 12.09 3.80
N THR A 30 6.90 11.99 2.97
CA THR A 30 7.03 10.90 1.98
C THR A 30 7.49 9.56 2.58
N ALA A 31 7.93 9.54 3.84
CA ALA A 31 8.39 8.31 4.51
C ALA A 31 7.25 7.46 5.13
N TYR A 32 6.01 7.98 5.17
CA TYR A 32 4.88 7.32 5.84
C TYR A 32 3.96 6.52 4.90
N SER A 33 4.29 6.39 3.62
CA SER A 33 3.56 5.49 2.72
C SER A 33 4.01 4.05 2.93
N ARG A 34 3.31 3.34 3.83
CA ARG A 34 3.39 1.88 3.91
C ARG A 34 2.79 1.30 2.64
N ASN A 35 3.63 1.00 1.65
CA ASN A 35 3.22 0.32 0.44
C ASN A 35 2.54 -1.00 0.83
N VAL A 36 1.27 -1.18 0.43
CA VAL A 36 0.61 -2.49 0.50
C VAL A 36 1.48 -3.49 -0.26
N GLY A 37 1.66 -4.68 0.33
CA GLY A 37 2.57 -5.69 -0.20
C GLY A 37 2.17 -6.10 -1.61
N GLY A 38 3.14 -6.38 -2.48
CA GLY A 38 2.88 -6.96 -3.79
C GLY A 38 2.26 -8.36 -3.69
N LEU A 39 1.74 -8.87 -4.81
CA LEU A 39 1.27 -10.26 -4.89
C LEU A 39 2.47 -11.20 -4.72
N GLU A 40 2.41 -12.05 -3.70
CA GLU A 40 3.42 -13.07 -3.42
C GLU A 40 2.80 -14.46 -3.61
N ASP A 41 3.53 -15.35 -4.29
CA ASP A 41 3.12 -16.75 -4.43
C ASP A 41 3.31 -17.48 -3.09
N VAL A 42 2.29 -18.22 -2.66
CA VAL A 42 2.35 -18.95 -1.39
C VAL A 42 2.94 -20.35 -1.64
N PRO A 43 4.07 -20.74 -1.03
CA PRO A 43 4.59 -22.09 -1.17
C PRO A 43 3.75 -23.10 -0.38
N ASN A 44 3.72 -24.37 -0.82
CA ASN A 44 3.09 -25.50 -0.11
C ASN A 44 1.58 -25.36 0.20
N PHE A 45 0.86 -24.53 -0.57
CA PHE A 45 -0.57 -24.27 -0.38
C PHE A 45 -1.48 -25.50 -0.48
N GLN A 46 -1.00 -26.58 -1.09
CA GLN A 46 -1.76 -27.82 -1.26
C GLN A 46 -2.07 -28.51 0.07
N GLN A 47 -1.18 -28.38 1.06
CA GLN A 47 -1.32 -29.00 2.38
C GLN A 47 -1.88 -28.04 3.44
N ASP A 48 -1.94 -26.75 3.10
CA ASP A 48 -2.43 -25.72 4.00
C ASP A 48 -3.94 -25.82 4.21
N LYS A 49 -4.35 -26.18 5.44
CA LYS A 49 -5.76 -26.35 5.80
C LYS A 49 -6.54 -25.05 5.71
N GLU A 50 -5.91 -23.91 5.97
CA GLU A 50 -6.55 -22.60 5.92
C GLU A 50 -6.90 -22.23 4.47
N ILE A 51 -5.93 -22.38 3.56
CA ILE A 51 -6.15 -22.11 2.13
C ILE A 51 -7.23 -23.04 1.56
N GLN A 52 -7.21 -24.32 1.92
CA GLN A 52 -8.26 -25.27 1.50
C GLN A 52 -9.64 -24.90 2.05
N SER A 53 -9.70 -24.42 3.29
CA SER A 53 -10.95 -23.95 3.91
C SER A 53 -11.49 -22.71 3.20
N LEU A 54 -10.63 -21.73 2.92
CA LEU A 54 -10.98 -20.51 2.18
C LEU A 54 -11.52 -20.85 0.78
N ALA A 55 -10.86 -21.76 0.07
CA ALA A 55 -11.32 -22.17 -1.26
C ALA A 55 -12.70 -22.86 -1.22
N LYS A 56 -12.95 -23.74 -0.24
CA LYS A 56 -14.26 -24.39 -0.04
C LYS A 56 -15.33 -23.37 0.33
N TYR A 57 -15.01 -22.41 1.18
CA TYR A 57 -15.91 -21.33 1.57
C TYR A 57 -16.32 -20.49 0.35
N ALA A 58 -15.36 -20.10 -0.49
CA ALA A 58 -15.63 -19.34 -1.71
C ALA A 58 -16.58 -20.08 -2.67
N VAL A 59 -16.34 -21.38 -2.93
CA VAL A 59 -17.24 -22.19 -3.78
C VAL A 59 -18.63 -22.31 -3.17
N LYS A 60 -18.71 -22.49 -1.84
CA LYS A 60 -20.00 -22.59 -1.13
C LYS A 60 -20.80 -21.29 -1.22
N GLU A 61 -20.18 -20.14 -0.98
CA GLU A 61 -20.87 -18.84 -1.06
C GLU A 61 -21.27 -18.53 -2.49
N TYR A 62 -20.43 -18.84 -3.49
CA TYR A 62 -20.79 -18.71 -4.89
C TYR A 62 -22.03 -19.56 -5.25
N ASN A 63 -22.03 -20.83 -4.86
CA ASN A 63 -23.17 -21.73 -5.06
C ASN A 63 -24.46 -21.18 -4.44
N LYS A 64 -24.36 -20.62 -3.24
CA LYS A 64 -25.49 -20.00 -2.53
C LYS A 64 -26.01 -18.74 -3.24
N GLN A 65 -25.13 -17.88 -3.72
CA GLN A 65 -25.51 -16.63 -4.39
C GLN A 65 -26.10 -16.86 -5.80
N HIS A 66 -25.58 -17.86 -6.52
CA HIS A 66 -25.96 -18.11 -7.91
C HIS A 66 -26.93 -19.29 -8.08
N ASN A 67 -27.36 -19.92 -6.98
CA ASN A 67 -28.22 -21.10 -6.98
C ASN A 67 -27.71 -22.24 -7.90
N VAL A 68 -26.40 -22.49 -7.83
CA VAL A 68 -25.70 -23.56 -8.58
C VAL A 68 -25.07 -24.57 -7.62
N ALA A 69 -24.67 -25.73 -8.13
CA ALA A 69 -24.14 -26.84 -7.33
C ALA A 69 -22.73 -27.28 -7.79
N LEU A 70 -21.77 -26.34 -7.81
CA LEU A 70 -20.39 -26.65 -8.13
C LEU A 70 -19.72 -27.43 -7.00
N THR A 71 -18.90 -28.42 -7.34
CA THR A 71 -18.11 -29.19 -6.37
C THR A 71 -16.67 -28.74 -6.38
N PHE A 72 -16.14 -28.40 -5.20
CA PHE A 72 -14.73 -28.07 -5.03
C PHE A 72 -13.85 -29.30 -5.27
N SER A 73 -12.83 -29.18 -6.14
CA SER A 73 -11.88 -30.26 -6.44
C SER A 73 -10.54 -30.06 -5.75
N LYS A 74 -9.78 -29.01 -6.11
CA LYS A 74 -8.48 -28.69 -5.52
C LYS A 74 -8.07 -27.24 -5.80
N VAL A 75 -7.16 -26.73 -4.98
CA VAL A 75 -6.43 -25.48 -5.26
C VAL A 75 -5.23 -25.79 -6.17
N VAL A 76 -5.06 -25.01 -7.23
CA VAL A 76 -3.92 -25.14 -8.18
C VAL A 76 -2.91 -24.00 -8.08
N LYS A 77 -3.30 -22.88 -7.46
CA LYS A 77 -2.47 -21.70 -7.24
C LYS A 77 -2.99 -20.94 -6.02
N ALA A 78 -2.09 -20.38 -5.23
CA ALA A 78 -2.41 -19.50 -4.12
C ALA A 78 -1.46 -18.30 -4.13
N GLN A 79 -2.00 -17.11 -3.91
CA GLN A 79 -1.26 -15.86 -3.80
C GLN A 79 -1.75 -15.08 -2.59
N GLN A 80 -0.85 -14.39 -1.91
CA GLN A 80 -1.14 -13.53 -0.77
C GLN A 80 -0.80 -12.08 -1.09
N GLN A 81 -1.57 -11.17 -0.51
CA GLN A 81 -1.28 -9.74 -0.56
C GLN A 81 -1.55 -9.12 0.81
N VAL A 82 -0.63 -8.27 1.28
CA VAL A 82 -0.86 -7.48 2.49
C VAL A 82 -1.82 -6.35 2.13
N VAL A 83 -3.02 -6.39 2.70
CA VAL A 83 -4.07 -5.38 2.52
C VAL A 83 -4.41 -4.71 3.85
N ALA A 84 -5.22 -3.64 3.80
CA ALA A 84 -5.79 -3.06 5.01
C ALA A 84 -6.82 -4.03 5.61
N GLY A 85 -6.37 -4.85 6.57
CA GLY A 85 -7.22 -5.71 7.40
C GLY A 85 -7.32 -5.19 8.83
N THR A 86 -8.34 -5.62 9.56
CA THR A 86 -8.51 -5.40 11.01
C THR A 86 -7.72 -6.40 11.83
#